data_AF-A0AAV2SJ95-F1
#
_entry.id   AF-A0AAV2SJ95-F1
#
_cell.length_a   1.000
_cell.length_b   1.000
_cell.length_c   1.000
_cell.angle_alpha   90.00
_cell.angle_beta   90.00
_cell.angle_gamma   90.00
#
_symmetry.space_group_name_H-M   'P 1'
#
loop_
_entity.id
_entity.type
_entity.pdbx_description
1 polymer ?
#
loop_
_entity_poly.entity_id
_entity_poly.type
_entity_poly.pdbx_seq_one_letter_code
_entity_poly.pdbx_strand_id
1 'polypeptide(L)'
;FNPELVIVSAGYDAAIGCPEGEMSLTPAFYSHLTRHLMNLAQGKVAVVLEGGYNIEALSEGATLTLRTLLGDPSPYLVEPMGKPSQSLQETLLNLIYVQRPYWQCFQHQGTYSTASGDPLDYDANPRHLPSIQFHGRTARPEV
;
A
#
# COMPACT_ATOMS: atom_id res chain seq x y z
N PHE A 1 -5.24 -13.75 -7.14
CA PHE A 1 -5.22 -14.51 -5.88
C PHE A 1 -6.56 -15.17 -5.62
N ASN A 2 -7.67 -14.42 -5.61
CA ASN A 2 -9.03 -14.94 -5.36
C ASN A 2 -9.14 -15.67 -3.99
N PRO A 3 -8.97 -14.94 -2.88
CA PRO A 3 -8.97 -15.54 -1.54
C PRO A 3 -10.35 -16.06 -1.13
N GLU A 4 -10.36 -17.09 -0.28
CA GLU A 4 -11.56 -17.60 0.37
C GLU A 4 -11.83 -16.94 1.74
N LEU A 5 -10.83 -16.27 2.30
CA LEU A 5 -10.86 -15.50 3.55
C LEU A 5 -9.80 -14.40 3.45
N VAL A 6 -10.12 -13.21 3.95
CA VAL A 6 -9.15 -12.11 4.13
C VAL A 6 -8.91 -11.92 5.62
N ILE A 7 -7.65 -11.90 6.04
CA ILE A 7 -7.24 -11.52 7.40
C ILE A 7 -6.41 -10.26 7.29
N VAL A 8 -6.80 -9.22 8.03
CA VAL A 8 -6.12 -7.93 8.08
C VAL A 8 -5.42 -7.83 9.44
N SER A 9 -4.09 -7.84 9.42
CA SER A 9 -3.25 -7.43 10.55
C SER A 9 -3.29 -5.90 10.59
N ALA A 10 -4.16 -5.36 11.44
CA ALA A 10 -4.62 -3.97 11.40
C ALA A 10 -3.86 -3.11 12.41
N GLY A 11 -2.70 -2.63 11.97
CA GLY A 11 -1.99 -1.53 12.63
C GLY A 11 -2.58 -0.18 12.23
N TYR A 12 -2.79 0.69 13.23
CA TYR A 12 -3.22 2.08 13.05
C TYR A 12 -2.06 3.07 13.28
N ASP A 13 -0.83 2.58 13.22
CA ASP A 13 0.40 3.36 13.40
C ASP A 13 0.77 4.20 12.17
N ALA A 14 0.20 3.92 11.00
CA ALA A 14 0.27 4.81 9.83
C ALA A 14 -0.67 6.03 9.94
N ALA A 15 -1.50 6.11 10.99
CA ALA A 15 -2.41 7.23 11.17
C ALA A 15 -1.64 8.53 11.50
N ILE A 16 -2.20 9.65 11.06
CA ILE A 16 -1.69 10.98 11.36
C ILE A 16 -1.51 11.16 12.88
N GLY A 17 -0.35 11.69 13.27
CA GLY A 17 -0.01 11.94 14.67
C GLY A 17 0.50 10.72 15.44
N CYS A 18 0.66 9.56 14.80
CA CYS A 18 1.33 8.41 15.41
C CYS A 18 2.85 8.62 15.46
N PRO A 19 3.49 8.49 16.64
CA PRO A 19 4.93 8.73 16.79
C PRO A 19 5.80 7.66 16.13
N GLU A 20 5.31 6.42 15.98
CA GLU A 20 6.12 5.31 15.45
C GLU A 20 6.09 5.22 13.92
N GLY A 21 4.93 5.51 13.31
CA GLY A 21 4.78 5.38 11.86
C GLY A 21 5.16 6.64 11.09
N GLU A 22 5.01 7.83 11.71
CA GLU A 22 5.29 9.14 11.11
C GLU A 22 4.63 9.38 9.73
N MET A 23 3.54 8.66 9.47
CA MET A 23 2.73 8.79 8.27
C MET A 23 1.62 9.83 8.48
N SER A 24 0.93 10.18 7.40
CA SER A 24 -0.15 11.19 7.42
C SER A 24 -1.49 10.60 6.96
N LEU A 25 -1.76 9.34 7.27
CA LEU A 25 -3.02 8.70 6.90
C LEU A 25 -4.15 9.22 7.79
N THR A 26 -5.19 9.80 7.21
CA THR A 26 -6.37 10.19 7.99
C THR A 26 -7.14 8.94 8.43
N PRO A 27 -7.74 8.93 9.64
CA PRO A 27 -8.58 7.82 10.09
C PRO A 27 -9.69 7.42 9.12
N ALA A 28 -10.26 8.41 8.40
CA ALA A 28 -11.24 8.21 7.32
C ALA A 28 -10.77 7.20 6.27
N PHE A 29 -9.48 7.16 5.95
CA PHE A 29 -8.97 6.31 4.88
C PHE A 29 -9.02 4.81 5.21
N TYR A 30 -8.95 4.41 6.50
CA TYR A 30 -9.08 3.00 6.90
C TYR A 30 -10.44 2.41 6.50
N SER A 31 -11.49 3.22 6.45
CA SER A 31 -12.81 2.80 5.95
C SER A 31 -12.77 2.40 4.47
N HIS A 32 -12.04 3.15 3.64
CA HIS A 32 -11.91 2.89 2.21
C HIS A 32 -11.09 1.62 1.96
N LEU A 33 -9.98 1.46 2.68
CA LEU A 33 -9.17 0.23 2.62
C LEU A 33 -10.01 -1.00 2.98
N THR A 34 -10.75 -0.93 4.10
CA THR A 34 -11.63 -2.01 4.56
C THR A 34 -12.71 -2.32 3.54
N ARG A 35 -13.35 -1.30 2.96
CA ARG A 35 -14.41 -1.46 1.95
C ARG A 35 -13.90 -2.18 0.70
N HIS A 36 -12.70 -1.85 0.21
CA HIS A 36 -12.11 -2.54 -0.93
C HIS A 36 -11.87 -4.04 -0.64
N LEU A 37 -11.42 -4.37 0.57
CA LEU A 37 -11.18 -5.76 0.97
C LEU A 37 -12.49 -6.56 1.13
N MET A 38 -13.58 -5.92 1.57
CA MET A 38 -14.90 -6.56 1.68
C MET A 38 -15.49 -7.00 0.33
N ASN A 39 -14.99 -6.48 -0.79
CA ASN A 39 -15.39 -6.95 -2.12
C ASN A 39 -14.72 -8.29 -2.51
N LEU A 40 -13.79 -8.78 -1.70
CA LEU A 40 -13.11 -10.07 -1.88
C LEU A 40 -13.74 -11.13 -0.99
N ALA A 41 -13.45 -12.40 -1.26
CA ALA A 41 -13.82 -13.53 -0.40
C ALA A 41 -15.31 -13.55 0.03
N GLN A 42 -16.22 -13.00 -0.79
CA GLN A 42 -17.64 -12.86 -0.47
C GLN A 42 -17.88 -12.10 0.86
N GLY A 43 -17.04 -11.11 1.18
CA GLY A 43 -17.13 -10.34 2.41
C GLY A 43 -16.57 -11.03 3.66
N LYS A 44 -15.97 -12.22 3.53
CA LYS A 44 -15.30 -12.90 4.65
C LYS A 44 -13.98 -12.21 4.98
N VAL A 45 -14.06 -11.20 5.84
CA VAL A 45 -12.93 -10.38 6.30
C VAL A 45 -12.85 -10.43 7.82
N ALA A 46 -11.69 -10.83 8.35
CA ALA A 46 -11.35 -10.73 9.77
C ALA A 46 -10.32 -9.63 9.95
N VAL A 47 -10.61 -8.65 10.81
CA VAL A 47 -9.69 -7.57 11.15
C VAL A 47 -9.17 -7.82 12.56
N VAL A 48 -7.85 -7.90 12.71
CA VAL A 48 -7.17 -8.19 13.97
C VAL A 48 -6.33 -6.97 14.34
N LEU A 49 -6.62 -6.35 15.48
CA LEU A 49 -5.90 -5.16 15.95
C LEU A 49 -4.44 -5.51 16.27
N GLU A 50 -3.51 -4.65 15.83
CA GLU A 50 -2.07 -4.75 16.07
C GLU A 50 -1.54 -3.46 16.74
N GLY A 51 -0.66 -2.72 16.06
CA GLY A 51 -0.10 -1.45 16.51
C GLY A 51 -1.06 -0.26 16.39
N GLY A 52 -0.68 0.86 17.00
CA GLY A 52 -1.48 2.09 17.05
C GLY A 52 -1.16 2.87 18.31
N TYR A 53 -0.24 3.83 18.18
CA TYR A 53 0.40 4.46 19.35
C TYR A 53 -0.07 5.91 19.59
N ASN A 54 -0.94 6.41 18.72
CA ASN A 54 -1.76 7.59 18.98
C ASN A 54 -3.19 7.13 19.29
N ILE A 55 -3.62 7.29 20.54
CA ILE A 55 -4.90 6.75 21.03
C ILE A 55 -6.10 7.37 20.32
N GLU A 56 -6.04 8.67 20.03
CA GLU A 56 -7.14 9.36 19.34
C GLU A 56 -7.29 8.82 17.92
N ALA A 57 -6.21 8.82 17.14
CA ALA A 57 -6.22 8.34 15.76
C ALA A 57 -6.52 6.83 15.66
N LEU A 58 -6.01 6.02 16.60
CA LEU A 58 -6.35 4.60 16.73
C LEU A 58 -7.84 4.42 16.96
N SER A 59 -8.42 5.14 17.93
CA SER A 59 -9.83 4.99 18.30
C SER A 59 -10.76 5.36 17.13
N GLU A 60 -10.44 6.43 16.42
CA GLU A 60 -11.19 6.88 15.26
C GLU A 60 -11.05 5.89 14.09
N GLY A 61 -9.82 5.47 13.78
CA GLY A 61 -9.53 4.52 12.72
C GLY A 61 -10.23 3.18 12.95
N ALA A 62 -10.11 2.61 14.15
CA ALA A 62 -10.77 1.37 14.53
C ALA A 62 -12.30 1.48 14.47
N THR A 63 -12.85 2.60 14.93
CA THR A 63 -14.30 2.87 14.84
C THR A 63 -14.76 2.88 13.38
N LEU A 64 -14.04 3.57 12.48
CA LEU A 64 -14.40 3.66 11.07
C LEU A 64 -14.22 2.33 10.32
N THR A 65 -13.21 1.54 10.68
CA THR A 65 -13.09 0.14 10.22
C THR A 65 -14.31 -0.68 10.63
N LEU A 66 -14.70 -0.64 11.92
CA LEU A 66 -15.85 -1.39 12.42
C LEU A 66 -17.16 -0.97 11.74
N ARG A 67 -17.40 0.34 11.62
CA ARG A 67 -18.57 0.87 10.89
C ARG A 67 -18.63 0.35 9.47
N THR A 68 -17.49 0.29 8.78
CA THR A 68 -17.42 -0.24 7.42
C THR A 68 -17.78 -1.72 7.37
N LEU A 69 -17.27 -2.52 8.32
CA LEU A 69 -17.62 -3.94 8.43
C LEU A 69 -19.12 -4.16 8.69
N LEU A 70 -19.77 -3.23 9.39
CA LEU A 70 -21.22 -3.24 9.61
C LEU A 70 -22.04 -2.75 8.40
N GLY A 71 -21.37 -2.30 7.33
CA GLY A 71 -22.00 -1.88 6.08
C GLY A 71 -22.20 -0.37 5.92
N ASP A 72 -21.82 0.43 6.92
CA ASP A 72 -21.96 1.89 6.87
C ASP A 72 -21.18 2.50 5.70
N PRO A 73 -21.67 3.60 5.10
CA PRO A 73 -20.97 4.30 4.04
C PRO A 73 -19.62 4.86 4.54
N SER A 74 -18.60 4.79 3.68
CA SER A 74 -17.29 5.40 3.96
C SER A 74 -17.40 6.93 3.95
N PRO A 75 -16.75 7.65 4.88
CA PRO A 75 -16.70 9.10 4.85
C PRO A 75 -16.06 9.63 3.56
N TYR A 76 -16.44 10.83 3.17
CA TYR A 76 -15.78 11.51 2.05
C TYR A 76 -14.32 11.83 2.40
N LEU A 77 -13.42 11.53 1.48
CA LEU A 77 -12.03 12.01 1.56
C LEU A 77 -12.01 13.45 1.08
N VAL A 78 -11.70 14.37 2.00
CA VAL A 78 -11.81 15.82 1.78
C VAL A 78 -10.55 16.38 1.11
N GLU A 79 -9.43 15.68 1.22
CA GLU A 79 -8.15 16.12 0.70
C GLU A 79 -8.03 15.84 -0.81
N PRO A 80 -7.59 16.82 -1.61
CA PRO A 80 -7.40 16.61 -3.04
C PRO A 80 -6.28 15.58 -3.26
N MET A 81 -6.57 14.55 -4.07
CA MET A 81 -5.56 13.58 -4.46
C MET A 81 -4.54 14.23 -5.41
N GLY A 82 -3.38 14.56 -4.87
CA GLY A 82 -2.22 15.00 -5.65
C GLY A 82 -1.57 13.85 -6.41
N LYS A 83 -0.54 14.19 -7.20
CA LYS A 83 0.34 13.16 -7.77
C LYS A 83 1.08 12.45 -6.62
N PRO A 84 1.23 11.11 -6.66
CA PRO A 84 2.07 10.38 -5.72
C PRO A 84 3.49 10.99 -5.66
N SER A 85 4.14 10.94 -4.49
CA SER A 85 5.53 11.37 -4.35
C SER A 85 6.46 10.57 -5.28
N GLN A 86 7.60 11.13 -5.67
CA GLN A 86 8.58 10.42 -6.51
C GLN A 86 9.04 9.11 -5.86
N SER A 87 9.32 9.14 -4.54
CA SER A 87 9.68 7.95 -3.77
C SER A 87 8.62 6.85 -3.83
N LEU A 88 7.32 7.20 -3.76
CA LEU A 88 6.24 6.24 -3.88
C LEU A 88 6.15 5.68 -5.32
N GLN A 89 6.31 6.53 -6.34
CA GLN A 89 6.32 6.09 -7.74
C GLN A 89 7.44 5.09 -8.00
N GLU A 90 8.67 5.40 -7.56
CA GLU A 90 9.84 4.51 -7.70
C GLU A 90 9.60 3.18 -6.99
N THR A 91 9.07 3.22 -5.77
CA THR A 91 8.76 2.01 -4.98
C THR A 91 7.73 1.12 -5.69
N LEU A 92 6.65 1.72 -6.23
CA LEU A 92 5.63 0.97 -6.97
C LEU A 92 6.18 0.36 -8.25
N LEU A 93 6.98 1.10 -9.01
CA LEU A 93 7.57 0.62 -10.26
C LEU A 93 8.59 -0.51 -10.01
N ASN A 94 9.37 -0.41 -8.94
CA ASN A 94 10.25 -1.50 -8.48
C ASN A 94 9.44 -2.74 -8.08
N LEU A 95 8.34 -2.56 -7.33
CA LEU A 95 7.45 -3.65 -6.94
C LEU A 95 6.86 -4.35 -8.16
N ILE A 96 6.34 -3.58 -9.12
CA ILE A 96 5.77 -4.12 -10.35
C ILE A 96 6.82 -4.92 -11.12
N TYR A 97 8.04 -4.38 -11.26
CA TYR A 97 9.14 -5.07 -11.94
C TYR A 97 9.43 -6.44 -11.29
N VAL A 98 9.59 -6.49 -9.97
CA VAL A 98 9.91 -7.73 -9.23
C VAL A 98 8.75 -8.73 -9.22
N GLN A 99 7.51 -8.26 -9.10
CA GLN A 99 6.32 -9.10 -8.94
C GLN A 99 5.70 -9.58 -10.27
N ARG A 100 6.03 -8.92 -11.39
CA ARG A 100 5.47 -9.22 -12.72
C ARG A 100 5.50 -10.70 -13.12
N PRO A 101 6.59 -11.47 -12.91
CA PRO A 101 6.62 -12.88 -13.33
C PRO A 101 5.54 -13.74 -12.65
N TYR A 102 5.07 -13.32 -11.48
CA TYR A 102 4.15 -14.09 -10.64
C TYR A 102 2.69 -13.62 -10.77
N TRP A 103 2.46 -12.38 -11.20
CA TRP A 103 1.15 -11.74 -11.20
C TRP A 103 0.75 -11.19 -12.56
N GLN A 104 -0.29 -11.79 -13.15
CA GLN A 104 -0.79 -11.44 -14.47
C GLN A 104 -1.24 -9.97 -14.59
N CYS A 105 -1.79 -9.39 -13.51
CA CYS A 105 -2.24 -7.99 -13.50
C CYS A 105 -1.10 -6.98 -13.72
N PHE A 106 0.16 -7.37 -13.52
CA PHE A 106 1.32 -6.52 -13.75
C PHE A 106 1.91 -6.67 -15.16
N GLN A 107 1.39 -7.58 -15.98
CA GLN A 107 1.90 -7.82 -17.33
C GLN A 107 1.46 -6.76 -18.36
N HIS A 108 0.50 -5.89 -18.00
CA HIS A 108 0.02 -4.81 -18.87
C HIS A 108 0.98 -3.62 -18.99
N GLN A 109 1.97 -3.49 -18.12
CA GLN A 109 3.00 -2.45 -18.25
C GLN A 109 4.14 -2.95 -19.16
N GLY A 110 4.79 -2.11 -19.96
CA GLY A 110 5.99 -2.52 -20.70
C GLY A 110 7.18 -2.71 -19.73
N THR A 111 8.01 -3.74 -19.93
CA THR A 111 9.29 -3.87 -19.23
C THR A 111 10.44 -3.64 -20.19
N TYR A 112 11.47 -2.94 -19.73
CA TYR A 112 12.70 -2.73 -20.47
C TYR A 112 13.84 -3.43 -19.72
N SER A 113 14.67 -4.16 -20.47
CA SER A 113 15.89 -4.79 -19.96
C SER A 113 17.10 -4.08 -20.53
N THR A 114 18.13 -3.84 -19.72
CA THR A 114 19.42 -3.32 -20.21
C THR A 114 20.16 -4.35 -21.08
N ALA A 115 19.78 -5.63 -21.02
CA ALA A 115 20.34 -6.70 -21.85
C ALA A 115 19.73 -6.74 -23.27
N SER A 116 18.53 -6.19 -23.47
CA SER A 116 17.96 -5.95 -24.80
C SER A 116 18.45 -4.60 -25.29
N GLY A 117 19.73 -4.54 -25.70
CA GLY A 117 20.30 -3.37 -26.33
C GLY A 117 19.64 -3.14 -27.69
N ASP A 118 18.57 -2.36 -27.72
CA ASP A 118 18.12 -1.72 -28.96
C ASP A 118 18.80 -0.35 -29.03
N PRO A 119 19.86 -0.18 -29.86
CA PRO A 119 20.66 1.04 -29.87
C PRO A 119 19.93 2.25 -30.50
N LEU A 120 18.69 2.06 -30.97
CA LEU A 120 17.95 3.04 -31.78
C LEU A 120 16.64 3.53 -31.14
N ASP A 121 16.39 3.23 -29.86
CA ASP A 121 15.19 3.72 -29.18
C ASP A 121 15.39 5.17 -28.71
N TYR A 122 15.34 6.10 -29.68
CA TYR A 122 15.44 7.56 -29.52
C TYR A 122 14.18 8.19 -28.90
N ASP A 123 13.19 7.40 -28.49
CA ASP A 123 11.95 7.94 -27.97
C ASP A 123 12.18 8.53 -26.57
N ALA A 124 12.00 9.86 -26.49
CA ALA A 124 12.25 10.73 -25.34
C ALA A 124 11.32 10.48 -24.13
N ASN A 125 10.78 9.26 -24.01
CA ASN A 125 9.94 8.87 -22.91
C ASN A 125 10.81 8.53 -21.68
N PRO A 126 10.55 9.14 -20.51
CA PRO A 126 11.26 8.81 -19.28
C PRO A 126 11.00 7.34 -18.93
N ARG A 127 12.07 6.56 -18.81
CA ARG A 127 12.00 5.12 -18.50
C ARG A 127 12.33 4.87 -17.04
N HIS A 128 11.56 4.01 -16.38
CA HIS A 128 11.90 3.54 -15.04
C HIS A 128 12.99 2.47 -15.12
N LEU A 129 14.10 2.71 -14.43
CA LEU A 129 15.16 1.72 -14.25
C LEU A 129 15.07 1.16 -12.83
N PRO A 130 14.74 -0.14 -12.65
CA PRO A 130 14.62 -0.71 -11.34
C PRO A 130 15.93 -0.61 -10.55
N SER A 131 15.85 -0.15 -9.31
CA SER A 131 16.98 -0.07 -8.39
C SER A 131 16.63 -0.79 -7.10
N ILE A 132 17.55 -1.63 -6.61
CA ILE A 132 17.42 -2.30 -5.32
C ILE A 132 18.47 -1.69 -4.41
N GLN A 133 18.02 -0.88 -3.45
CA GLN A 133 18.89 -0.26 -2.45
C GLN A 133 18.47 -0.74 -1.06
N PHE A 134 19.40 -1.35 -0.33
CA PHE A 134 19.19 -1.74 1.05
C PHE A 134 19.83 -0.69 1.97
N HIS A 135 19.01 0.03 2.73
CA HIS A 135 19.46 1.04 3.69
C HIS A 135 19.36 0.54 5.15
N GLY A 136 19.51 -0.76 5.36
CA GLY A 136 19.58 -1.35 6.71
C GLY A 136 21.01 -1.55 7.18
N ARG A 137 21.20 -1.69 8.50
CA ARG A 137 22.44 -2.26 9.04
C ARG A 137 22.46 -3.75 8.71
N THR A 138 23.59 -4.26 8.22
CA THR A 138 23.79 -5.72 8.02
C THR A 138 23.88 -6.50 9.33
N ALA A 139 24.10 -5.79 10.44
CA ALA A 139 24.10 -6.36 11.78
C ALA A 139 22.67 -6.75 12.19
N ARG A 140 22.51 -8.00 12.61
CA ARG A 140 21.29 -8.48 13.28
C ARG A 140 21.07 -7.63 14.53
N PRO A 141 19.85 -7.11 14.79
CA PRO A 141 19.55 -6.43 16.04
C PRO A 141 19.86 -7.37 17.22
N GLU A 142 20.61 -6.88 18.20
CA GLU A 142 20.82 -7.61 19.46
C GLU A 142 19.46 -7.72 20.19
N VAL A 143 19.15 -8.92 20.66
CA VAL A 143 17.90 -9.27 21.38
C VAL A 143 18.05 -8.91 22.85
#